data_AF-W0A904-F1
#
_entry.id   AF-W0A904-F1
#
_cell.length_a   1.000
_cell.length_b   1.000
_cell.length_c   1.000
_cell.angle_alpha   90.00
_cell.angle_beta   90.00
_cell.angle_gamma   90.00
#
_symmetry.space_group_name_H-M   'P 1'
#
loop_
_entity.id
_entity.type
_entity.pdbx_description
1 polymer ?
#
loop_
_entity_poly.entity_id
_entity_poly.type
_entity_poly.pdbx_seq_one_letter_code
_entity_poly.pdbx_strand_id
1 'polypeptide(L)'
;MDLEHIAAVGKAIERLLGADTPADPHRTALVITHTGFILDYVQADVGHLMIDGRIVGAGDPRTLFRHIKAHGYSLPPADADVQQVI
;
A
#
# COMPACT_ATOMS: atom_id res chain seq x y z
N MET A 1 -9.29 10.60 10.36
CA MET A 1 -8.89 9.29 10.89
C MET A 1 -7.86 9.55 11.97
N ASP A 2 -8.08 9.04 13.17
CA ASP A 2 -7.15 9.23 14.28
C ASP A 2 -5.99 8.25 14.16
N LEU A 3 -4.77 8.73 14.44
CA LEU A 3 -3.54 7.94 14.29
C LEU A 3 -3.54 6.68 15.18
N GLU A 4 -4.14 6.78 16.36
CA GLU A 4 -4.28 5.69 17.33
C GLU A 4 -5.11 4.52 16.77
N HIS A 5 -6.20 4.82 16.06
CA HIS A 5 -7.04 3.82 15.42
C HIS A 5 -6.30 3.09 14.30
N ILE A 6 -5.51 3.81 13.48
CA ILE A 6 -4.70 3.21 12.41
C ILE A 6 -3.62 2.31 12.99
N ALA A 7 -2.97 2.72 14.08
CA ALA A 7 -1.95 1.91 14.74
C ALA A 7 -2.51 0.58 15.29
N ALA A 8 -3.69 0.62 15.90
CA ALA A 8 -4.35 -0.59 16.42
C ALA A 8 -4.74 -1.55 15.28
N VAL A 9 -5.30 -1.02 14.19
CA VAL A 9 -5.66 -1.80 13.00
C VAL A 9 -4.41 -2.38 12.32
N GLY A 10 -3.36 -1.59 12.16
CA GLY A 10 -2.09 -2.02 11.57
C GLY A 10 -1.47 -3.20 12.33
N LYS A 11 -1.36 -3.09 13.66
CA LYS A 11 -0.89 -4.19 14.52
C LYS A 11 -1.77 -5.44 14.44
N ALA A 12 -3.08 -5.28 14.30
CA ALA A 12 -3.98 -6.41 14.11
C ALA A 12 -3.73 -7.11 12.78
N ILE A 13 -3.53 -6.35 11.69
CA ILE A 13 -3.20 -6.89 10.37
C ILE A 13 -1.84 -7.62 10.39
N GLU A 14 -0.80 -7.04 11.00
CA GLU A 14 0.51 -7.70 11.13
C GLU A 14 0.41 -9.06 11.84
N ARG A 15 -0.37 -9.12 12.92
CA ARG A 15 -0.58 -10.38 13.66
C ARG A 15 -1.33 -11.42 12.82
N LEU A 16 -2.32 -11.00 12.03
CA LEU A 16 -3.06 -11.89 11.12
C LEU A 16 -2.17 -12.40 9.98
N LEU A 17 -1.28 -11.55 9.47
CA LEU A 17 -0.28 -11.92 8.46
C LEU A 17 0.86 -12.78 9.03
N GLY A 18 0.97 -12.84 10.36
CA GLY A 18 1.93 -13.70 11.04
C GLY A 18 3.33 -13.10 11.09
N ALA A 19 3.45 -11.81 11.39
CA ALA A 19 4.73 -11.10 11.54
C ALA A 19 5.74 -11.81 12.48
N ASP A 20 5.25 -12.56 13.48
CA ASP A 20 6.07 -13.32 14.44
C ASP A 20 6.24 -14.81 14.06
N THR A 21 5.86 -15.20 12.84
CA THR A 21 5.90 -16.58 12.36
C THR A 21 6.64 -16.67 11.01
N PRO A 22 7.20 -17.84 10.65
CA PRO A 22 7.76 -18.01 9.31
C PRO A 22 6.76 -17.62 8.22
N ALA A 23 7.25 -17.03 7.14
CA ALA A 23 6.41 -16.60 6.03
C ALA A 23 5.55 -17.77 5.51
N ASP A 24 4.24 -17.62 5.61
CA ASP A 24 3.25 -18.59 5.16
C ASP A 24 2.65 -18.10 3.84
N PRO A 25 2.97 -18.72 2.69
CA PRO A 25 2.48 -18.29 1.38
C PRO A 25 0.96 -18.40 1.23
N HIS A 26 0.26 -19.03 2.18
CA HIS A 26 -1.20 -19.09 2.21
C HIS A 26 -1.85 -17.92 2.96
N ARG A 27 -1.07 -17.06 3.63
CA ARG A 27 -1.58 -15.86 4.32
C ARG A 27 -1.39 -14.64 3.43
N THR A 28 -2.50 -14.11 2.94
CA THR A 28 -2.53 -12.92 2.09
C THR A 28 -3.52 -11.90 2.63
N ALA A 29 -3.21 -10.61 2.51
CA ALA A 29 -4.14 -9.53 2.80
C ALA A 29 -4.23 -8.55 1.64
N LEU A 30 -5.43 -8.01 1.42
CA LEU A 30 -5.67 -6.89 0.52
C LEU A 30 -6.12 -5.69 1.36
N VAL A 31 -5.33 -4.62 1.33
CA VAL A 31 -5.64 -3.38 2.03
C VAL A 31 -5.99 -2.30 1.01
N ILE A 32 -7.21 -1.76 1.09
CA ILE A 32 -7.65 -0.63 0.28
C ILE A 32 -7.76 0.59 1.19
N THR A 33 -6.96 1.61 0.90
CA THR A 33 -6.94 2.84 1.69
C THR A 33 -6.67 4.03 0.78
N HIS A 34 -7.24 5.18 1.15
CA HIS A 34 -6.96 6.47 0.51
C HIS A 34 -5.86 7.27 1.26
N THR A 35 -5.35 6.73 2.37
CA THR A 35 -4.20 7.29 3.11
C THR A 35 -3.12 6.23 3.30
N GLY A 36 -1.85 6.58 3.09
CA GLY A 36 -0.74 5.62 3.20
C GLY A 36 -0.18 5.45 4.61
N PHE A 37 -0.82 6.00 5.65
CA PHE A 37 -0.39 5.80 7.04
C PHE A 37 -0.35 4.32 7.44
N ILE A 38 -1.12 3.45 6.77
CA ILE A 38 -1.07 2.02 7.03
C ILE A 38 0.29 1.38 6.70
N LEU A 39 1.06 1.98 5.77
CA LEU A 39 2.38 1.50 5.38
C LEU A 39 3.46 1.73 6.46
N ASP A 40 3.14 2.48 7.52
CA ASP A 40 3.99 2.60 8.70
C ASP A 40 3.81 1.40 9.66
N TYR A 41 2.76 0.61 9.47
CA TYR A 41 2.40 -0.52 10.33
C TYR A 41 2.25 -1.85 9.59
N VAL A 42 2.34 -1.88 8.26
CA VAL A 42 2.22 -3.12 7.50
C VAL A 42 3.28 -3.08 6.41
N GLN A 43 4.04 -4.16 6.29
CA GLN A 43 4.94 -4.37 5.16
C GLN A 43 4.13 -4.95 4.00
N ALA A 44 3.72 -4.07 3.08
CA ALA A 44 3.07 -4.48 1.85
C ALA A 44 4.12 -4.91 0.81
N ASP A 45 3.83 -5.97 0.07
CA ASP A 45 4.72 -6.47 -0.98
C ASP A 45 4.59 -5.66 -2.28
N VAL A 46 3.36 -5.33 -2.67
CA VAL A 46 3.05 -4.62 -3.92
C VAL A 46 1.94 -3.59 -3.68
N GLY A 47 2.14 -2.37 -4.17
CA GLY A 47 1.13 -1.32 -4.18
C GLY A 47 0.50 -1.20 -5.57
N HIS A 48 -0.78 -0.85 -5.62
CA HIS A 48 -1.50 -0.53 -6.85
C HIS A 48 -2.12 0.86 -6.73
N LEU A 49 -1.98 1.68 -7.77
CA LEU A 49 -2.57 3.02 -7.83
C LEU A 49 -3.86 2.97 -8.64
N MET A 50 -4.95 3.43 -8.05
CA MET A 50 -6.25 3.54 -8.70
C MET A 50 -6.60 5.01 -8.95
N ILE A 51 -6.95 5.35 -10.19
CA ILE A 51 -7.39 6.68 -10.64
C ILE A 51 -8.63 6.47 -11.53
N ASP A 52 -9.68 7.26 -11.30
CA ASP A 52 -10.94 7.20 -12.07
C ASP A 52 -11.52 5.78 -12.21
N GLY A 53 -11.42 5.00 -11.12
CA GLY A 53 -11.93 3.62 -11.06
C GLY A 53 -11.09 2.58 -11.80
N ARG A 54 -9.89 2.92 -12.25
CA ARG A 54 -8.96 2.02 -12.96
C ARG A 54 -7.62 1.91 -12.24
N ILE A 55 -7.04 0.73 -12.21
CA ILE A 55 -5.66 0.54 -11.77
C ILE A 55 -4.75 1.02 -12.91
N VAL A 56 -3.96 2.05 -12.64
CA VAL A 56 -3.10 2.69 -13.66
C VAL A 56 -1.63 2.30 -13.52
N GLY A 57 -1.26 1.68 -12.39
CA GLY A 57 0.10 1.21 -12.18
C GLY A 57 0.27 0.42 -10.89
N ALA A 58 1.37 -0.32 -10.82
CA ALA A 58 1.80 -1.10 -9.68
C ALA A 58 3.30 -0.92 -9.41
N GLY A 59 3.74 -1.11 -8.17
CA GLY A 59 5.14 -0.98 -7.81
C GLY A 59 5.38 -1.03 -6.31
N ASP A 60 6.56 -0.58 -5.87
CA ASP A 60 6.87 -0.45 -4.44
C ASP A 60 5.83 0.45 -3.75
N PRO A 61 5.11 -0.04 -2.72
CA PRO A 61 4.08 0.72 -2.04
C PRO A 61 4.56 2.07 -1.49
N ARG A 62 5.81 2.14 -1.01
CA ARG A 62 6.37 3.38 -0.45
C ARG A 62 6.66 4.41 -1.55
N THR A 63 7.13 3.98 -2.70
CA THR A 63 7.35 4.81 -3.88
C THR A 63 6.03 5.38 -4.40
N LEU A 64 5.01 4.54 -4.55
CA LEU A 64 3.66 4.99 -4.92
C LEU A 64 3.09 5.99 -3.91
N PHE A 65 3.26 5.72 -2.61
CA PHE A 65 2.77 6.64 -1.57
C PHE A 65 3.54 7.97 -1.54
N ARG A 66 4.85 7.95 -1.80
CA ARG A 66 5.65 9.19 -1.97
C ARG A 66 5.11 10.02 -3.15
N HIS A 67 4.81 9.37 -4.28
CA HIS A 67 4.20 10.04 -5.42
C HIS A 67 2.85 10.67 -5.05
N ILE A 68 1.95 9.91 -4.41
CA ILE A 68 0.64 10.44 -3.97
C ILE A 68 0.80 11.65 -3.04
N LYS A 69 1.77 11.61 -2.12
CA LYS A 69 2.03 12.75 -1.22
C LYS A 69 2.54 13.99 -1.94
N ALA A 70 3.33 13.83 -3.01
CA ALA A 70 3.92 14.93 -3.76
C ALA A 70 2.99 15.49 -4.86
N HIS A 71 2.24 14.61 -5.53
CA HIS A 71 1.53 14.92 -6.77
C HIS A 71 0.05 14.54 -6.75
N GLY A 72 -0.47 14.07 -5.61
CA GLY A 72 -1.83 13.56 -5.49
C GLY A 72 -2.05 12.26 -6.27
N TYR A 73 -3.32 11.92 -6.49
CA TYR A 73 -3.72 10.77 -7.31
C TYR A 73 -3.65 11.11 -8.80
N SER A 74 -2.43 11.36 -9.28
CA SER A 74 -2.11 11.61 -10.68
C SER A 74 -1.29 10.46 -11.27
N LEU A 75 -1.30 10.33 -12.60
CA LEU A 75 -0.47 9.34 -13.29
C LEU A 75 1.01 9.58 -12.96
N PRO A 76 1.72 8.58 -12.39
CA PRO A 76 3.16 8.66 -12.21
C PRO A 76 3.85 8.76 -13.58
N PRO A 77 4.93 9.56 -13.69
CA PRO A 77 5.67 9.66 -14.93
C PRO A 77 6.27 8.28 -15.30
N ALA A 78 6.48 8.03 -16.60
CA ALA A 78 6.84 6.72 -17.14
C ALA A 78 8.21 6.19 -16.67
N ASP A 79 9.04 7.05 -16.09
CA ASP A 79 10.35 6.75 -15.50
C ASP A 79 10.32 6.56 -13.98
N ALA A 80 9.17 6.80 -13.33
CA ALA A 80 8.98 6.38 -11.95
C ALA A 80 9.07 4.84 -11.90
N ASP A 81 9.59 4.30 -10.80
CA ASP A 81 9.71 2.85 -10.55
C ASP A 81 8.32 2.22 -10.30
N VAL A 82 7.45 2.37 -11.30
CA VAL A 82 6.03 2.08 -11.33
C VAL A 82 5.74 1.47 -12.70
N GLN A 83 5.35 0.20 -12.68
CA GLN A 83 4.91 -0.51 -13.87
C GLN A 83 3.49 -0.06 -14.18
N GLN A 84 3.31 0.66 -15.29
CA GLN A 84 1.98 1.09 -15.73
C GLN A 84 1.17 -0.11 -16.25
N VAL A 85 -0.11 -0.13 -15.90
CA VAL A 85 -1.06 -1.13 -16.39
C VAL A 85 -2.03 -0.40 -17.31
N ILE A 86 -2.01 -0.74 -18.60
CA ILE A 86 -2.85 -0.15 -19.65
C ILE A 86 -4.18 -0.88 -19.72
#